data_AF-A0A529FFZ8-F1
#
_entry.id   AF-A0A529FFZ8-F1
#
_cell.length_a   1.000
_cell.length_b   1.000
_cell.length_c   1.000
_cell.angle_alpha   90.00
_cell.angle_beta   90.00
_cell.angle_gamma   90.00
#
_symmetry.space_group_name_H-M   'P 1'
#
loop_
_entity.id
_entity.type
_entity.pdbx_description
1 polymer ?
#
loop_
_entity_poly.entity_id
_entity_poly.type
_entity_poly.pdbx_seq_one_letter_code
_entity_poly.pdbx_strand_id
1 'polypeptide(L)' 'SFRVAWTERRYESGQLSNTEHWTAILTIVVQPPHDTERLRVNPLGIYVNAINWSREMSQ' A
#
# COMPACT_ATOMS: atom_id res chain seq x y z
N SER A 1 -3.16 11.52 7.60
CA SER A 1 -2.51 10.72 6.54
C SER A 1 -1.48 9.79 7.19
N PHE A 2 -1.10 8.71 6.52
CA PHE A 2 -0.19 7.69 7.00
C PHE A 2 1.00 7.61 6.04
N ARG A 3 2.21 7.43 6.57
CA ARG A 3 3.40 7.18 5.76
C ARG A 3 3.69 5.69 5.73
N VAL A 4 3.91 5.16 4.54
CA VAL A 4 4.31 3.76 4.33
C VAL A 4 5.62 3.76 3.53
N ALA A 5 6.56 2.93 3.94
CA ALA A 5 7.79 2.69 3.20
C ALA A 5 7.88 1.20 2.87
N TRP A 6 8.26 0.86 1.65
CA TRP A 6 8.47 -0.53 1.24
C TRP A 6 9.63 -0.63 0.26
N THR A 7 10.17 -1.85 0.13
CA THR A 7 11.18 -2.20 -0.86
C THR A 7 10.54 -3.15 -1.87
N GLU A 8 10.54 -2.76 -3.13
CA GLU A 8 10.11 -3.59 -4.25
C GLU A 8 11.32 -4.30 -4.85
N ARG A 9 11.25 -5.63 -4.99
CA ARG A 9 12.28 -6.44 -5.67
C ARG A 9 11.67 -7.10 -6.88
N ARG A 10 12.22 -6.82 -8.06
CA ARG A 10 11.79 -7.44 -9.33
C ARG A 10 12.77 -8.53 -9.72
N TYR A 11 12.24 -9.70 -10.06
CA TYR A 11 13.02 -10.85 -10.49
C TYR A 11 12.64 -11.20 -11.93
N GLU A 12 13.64 -11.37 -12.79
CA GLU A 12 13.48 -11.79 -14.18
C GLU A 12 14.30 -13.06 -14.41
N SER A 13 13.69 -14.09 -14.98
CA SER A 13 14.33 -15.39 -15.23
C SER A 13 15.02 -16.00 -13.99
N GLY A 14 14.48 -15.75 -12.80
CA GLY A 14 15.02 -16.23 -11.52
C GLY A 14 16.19 -15.40 -10.94
N GLN A 15 16.61 -14.33 -11.63
CA GLN A 15 17.64 -13.41 -11.15
C GLN A 15 17.02 -12.09 -10.68
N LEU A 16 17.62 -11.46 -9.67
CA LEU A 16 17.19 -10.14 -9.19
C LEU A 16 17.52 -9.09 -10.27
N SER A 17 16.47 -8.54 -10.90
CA SER A 17 16.57 -7.53 -11.95
C SER A 17 16.73 -6.13 -11.36
N ASN A 18 15.95 -5.78 -10.33
CA ASN A 18 15.99 -4.45 -9.73
C ASN A 18 15.48 -4.45 -8.28
N THR A 19 15.97 -3.50 -7.48
CA THR A 19 15.48 -3.21 -6.13
C THR A 19 15.18 -1.72 -6.02
N GLU A 20 13.94 -1.39 -5.66
CA GLU A 20 13.47 -0.01 -5.56
C GLU A 20 12.92 0.24 -4.16
N HIS A 21 13.33 1.36 -3.56
CA HIS A 21 12.77 1.84 -2.31
C HIS A 21 11.68 2.87 -2.63
N TRP A 22 10.52 2.71 -1.99
CA TRP A 22 9.36 3.54 -2.23
C TRP A 22 8.82 4.09 -0.92
N THR A 23 8.31 5.31 -0.98
CA THR A 23 7.49 5.88 0.10
C THR A 23 6.15 6.32 -0.43
N ALA A 24 5.11 6.11 0.38
CA ALA A 24 3.76 6.59 0.11
C ALA A 24 3.22 7.40 1.28
N ILE A 25 2.39 8.36 0.95
CA ILE A 25 1.46 9.02 1.86
C ILE A 25 0.05 8.58 1.50
N LEU A 26 -0.62 7.93 2.45
CA LEU A 26 -1.98 7.43 2.35
C LEU A 26 -2.95 8.31 3.13
N THR A 27 -4.10 8.58 2.56
CA THR A 27 -5.27 9.08 3.30
C THR A 27 -6.27 7.94 3.39
N ILE A 28 -6.59 7.52 4.61
CA ILE A 28 -7.59 6.48 4.85
C ILE A 28 -8.87 7.09 5.42
N VAL A 29 -9.98 6.41 5.17
CA VAL A 29 -11.26 6.66 5.83
C VAL A 29 -11.70 5.35 6.48
N VAL A 30 -12.28 5.44 7.68
CA VAL A 30 -12.89 4.31 8.36
C VAL A 30 -14.40 4.39 8.15
N GLN A 31 -14.95 3.38 7.50
CA GLN A 31 -16.38 3.20 7.28
C GLN A 31 -16.76 1.85 7.88
N PRO A 32 -17.35 1.83 9.10
CA PRO A 32 -17.78 0.60 9.73
C PRO A 32 -18.67 -0.21 8.77
N PRO A 33 -18.48 -1.54 8.63
CA PRO A 33 -19.33 -2.35 7.77
C PRO A 33 -20.74 -2.47 8.37
N HIS A 34 -21.76 -2.34 7.52
CA HIS A 34 -23.18 -2.45 7.91
C HIS A 34 -23.84 -3.75 7.43
N ASP A 35 -23.11 -4.57 6.69
CA ASP A 35 -23.57 -5.84 6.12
C ASP A 35 -22.53 -6.94 6.32
N THR A 36 -23.00 -8.20 6.28
CA THR A 36 -22.16 -9.36 6.62
C THR A 36 -21.11 -9.69 5.56
N GLU A 37 -21.35 -9.34 4.29
CA GLU A 37 -20.37 -9.54 3.21
C GLU A 37 -19.17 -8.60 3.40
N ARG A 38 -19.41 -7.31 3.67
CA ARG A 38 -18.33 -6.34 3.91
C ARG A 38 -17.57 -6.63 5.19
N LEU A 39 -18.26 -7.10 6.23
CA LEU A 39 -17.59 -7.52 7.47
C LEU A 39 -16.63 -8.70 7.24
N ARG A 40 -16.95 -9.63 6.33
CA ARG A 40 -16.09 -10.78 6.01
C ARG A 40 -14.76 -10.37 5.37
N VAL A 41 -14.80 -9.43 4.43
CA VAL A 41 -13.61 -9.05 3.64
C VAL A 41 -12.86 -7.85 4.21
N ASN A 42 -13.51 -7.00 5.00
CA ASN A 42 -12.94 -5.82 5.62
C ASN A 42 -13.59 -5.54 6.99
N PRO A 43 -13.27 -6.34 8.03
CA PRO A 43 -13.90 -6.22 9.33
C PRO A 43 -13.62 -4.87 10.03
N LEU A 44 -12.50 -4.21 9.68
CA LEU A 44 -12.12 -2.92 10.25
C LEU A 44 -12.75 -1.73 9.50
N GLY A 45 -13.35 -1.97 8.32
CA GLY A 45 -13.92 -0.91 7.51
C GLY A 45 -12.89 0.11 7.00
N ILE A 46 -11.64 -0.29 6.79
CA ILE A 46 -10.58 0.63 6.36
C ILE A 46 -10.57 0.73 4.84
N TYR A 47 -10.63 1.96 4.33
CA TYR A 47 -10.55 2.25 2.90
C TYR A 47 -9.49 3.31 2.61
N VAL A 48 -8.82 3.21 1.47
CA VAL A 48 -7.90 4.24 0.98
C VAL A 48 -8.68 5.25 0.15
N ASN A 49 -8.68 6.50 0.59
CA ASN A 49 -9.34 7.61 -0.11
C ASN A 49 -8.39 8.39 -1.02
N ALA A 50 -7.10 8.45 -0.68
CA ALA A 50 -6.08 9.02 -1.54
C ALA A 50 -4.73 8.35 -1.30
N ILE A 51 -3.92 8.30 -2.35
CA ILE A 51 -2.59 7.73 -2.33
C ILE A 51 -1.66 8.57 -3.21
N ASN A 52 -0.49 8.89 -2.67
CA ASN A 52 0.62 9.46 -3.43
C ASN A 52 1.88 8.68 -3.04
N TRP A 53 2.67 8.26 -4.02
CA TRP A 53 3.93 7.58 -3.77
C TRP A 53 5.03 8.12 -4.67
N SER A 54 6.26 8.00 -4.18
CA SER A 54 7.46 8.33 -4.92
C SER A 54 8.57 7.33 -4.63
N ARG A 55 9.40 7.10 -5.66
CA ARG A 55 10.62 6.31 -5.53
C ARG A 55 11.63 7.13 -4.74
N GLU A 56 12.25 6.53 -3.75
CA GLU A 56 13.43 7.10 -3.10
C GLU A 56 14.59 7.01 -4.11
N MET A 57 15.08 8.16 -4.57
CA MET A 57 16.30 8.20 -5.36
C MET A 57 17.47 8.18 -4.38
N SER A 58 18.24 7.08 -4.38
CA SER A 58 19.53 7.03 -3.70
C SER A 58 20.43 8.11 -4.33
N GLN A 59 20.80 9.09 -3.52
CA GLN A 59 21.72 10.16 -3.87
C GLN A 59 23.14 9.63 -4.09
#